data_AF-A0A925E789-F1
#
_entry.id   AF-A0A925E789-F1
#
_cell.length_a   1.000
_cell.length_b   1.000
_cell.length_c   1.000
_cell.angle_alpha   90.00
_cell.angle_beta   90.00
_cell.angle_gamma   90.00
#
_symmetry.space_group_name_H-M   'P 1'
#
loop_
_entity.id
_entity.type
_entity.pdbx_description
1 polymer ?
#
loop_
_entity_poly.entity_id
_entity_poly.type
_entity_poly.pdbx_seq_one_letter_code
_entity_poly.pdbx_strand_id
1 'polypeptide(L)' 'MFKNDFTFTKRQLGLLLLIIGTIGFAAVVGIDLVDAGREGGIGPVQRVALGTLALMAVLGLSLIPLGNDLA' A
#
# COMPACT_ATOMS: atom_id res chain seq x y z
N MET A 1 25.43 15.80 -8.47
CA MET A 1 25.62 15.17 -7.14
C MET A 1 24.27 15.21 -6.45
N PHE A 2 23.54 14.08 -6.42
CA PHE A 2 22.24 14.01 -5.77
C PHE A 2 22.43 14.24 -4.26
N LYS A 3 21.74 15.24 -3.69
CA LYS A 3 21.67 15.44 -2.24
C LYS A 3 20.72 14.39 -1.69
N ASN A 4 21.25 13.45 -0.93
CA ASN A 4 20.51 12.38 -0.28
C ASN A 4 20.10 12.83 1.13
N ASP A 5 19.26 13.86 1.22
CA ASP A 5 18.68 14.33 2.48
C ASP A 5 17.44 13.48 2.81
N PHE A 6 17.68 12.20 3.08
CA PHE A 6 16.62 11.25 3.38
C PHE A 6 16.18 11.39 4.84
N THR A 7 14.92 11.74 5.05
CA THR A 7 14.32 11.93 6.39
C THR A 7 13.91 10.60 7.05
N PHE A 8 13.74 9.53 6.25
CA PHE A 8 13.23 8.24 6.73
C PHE A 8 14.18 7.08 6.39
N THR A 9 14.18 6.05 7.23
CA THR A 9 14.86 4.78 6.94
C THR A 9 14.03 3.92 5.99
N LYS A 10 14.67 2.99 5.25
CA LYS A 10 13.98 2.01 4.40
C LYS A 10 12.96 1.20 5.19
N ARG A 11 13.23 0.90 6.47
CA ARG A 11 12.26 0.30 7.39
C ARG A 11 11.04 1.17 7.63
N GLN A 12 11.21 2.47 7.90
CA GLN A 12 10.09 3.40 8.11
C GLN A 12 9.25 3.54 6.85
N LEU A 13 9.89 3.68 5.69
CA LEU A 13 9.21 3.69 4.40
C LEU A 13 8.46 2.37 4.16
N GLY A 14 9.11 1.23 4.42
CA GLY A 14 8.51 -0.09 4.29
C GLY A 14 7.25 -0.27 5.15
N LEU A 15 7.30 0.18 6.41
CA LEU A 15 6.15 0.19 7.30
C LEU A 15 5.02 1.09 6.79
N LEU A 16 5.33 2.29 6.30
CA LEU A 16 4.33 3.19 5.72
C LEU A 16 3.63 2.57 4.52
N LEU A 17 4.40 2.01 3.57
CA LEU A 17 3.84 1.35 2.39
C LEU A 17 2.98 0.14 2.77
N LEU A 18 3.43 -0.65 3.74
CA LEU A 18 2.69 -1.81 4.24
C LEU A 18 1.36 -1.41 4.88
N ILE A 19 1.38 -0.40 5.76
CA ILE A 19 0.18 0.10 6.44
C ILE A 19 -0.82 0.64 5.43
N ILE A 20 -0.38 1.52 4.53
CA ILE A 20 -1.26 2.15 3.52
C ILE A 20 -1.82 1.09 2.57
N GLY A 21 -0.97 0.19 2.06
CA GLY A 21 -1.40 -0.89 1.17
C GLY A 21 -2.43 -1.81 1.84
N THR A 22 -2.18 -2.22 3.09
CA THR A 22 -3.07 -3.13 3.82
C THR A 22 -4.40 -2.47 4.20
N ILE A 23 -4.36 -1.27 4.78
CA ILE A 23 -5.57 -0.54 5.19
C ILE A 23 -6.39 -0.15 3.96
N GLY A 24 -5.76 0.36 2.91
CA GLY A 24 -6.44 0.70 1.67
C GLY A 24 -7.10 -0.52 1.03
N PHE A 25 -6.41 -1.66 1.00
CA PHE A 25 -6.97 -2.90 0.45
C PHE A 25 -8.21 -3.32 1.24
N ALA A 26 -8.11 -3.35 2.57
CA ALA A 26 -9.22 -3.69 3.46
C ALA A 26 -10.39 -2.71 3.29
N ALA A 27 -10.13 -1.41 3.10
CA ALA A 27 -11.17 -0.41 2.87
C ALA A 27 -11.92 -0.64 1.55
N VAL A 28 -11.21 -0.93 0.45
CA VAL A 28 -11.85 -1.22 -0.85
C VAL A 28 -12.69 -2.49 -0.78
N VAL A 29 -12.20 -3.55 -0.14
CA VAL A 29 -13.00 -4.77 0.10
C VAL A 29 -14.19 -4.49 1.01
N GLY A 30 -14.01 -3.66 2.04
CA GLY A 30 -15.07 -3.29 2.98
C GLY A 30 -16.23 -2.53 2.33
N ILE A 31 -15.95 -1.69 1.33
CA ILE A 31 -16.98 -0.98 0.55
C ILE A 31 -17.89 -1.98 -0.19
N ASP A 32 -17.30 -3.04 -0.75
CA ASP A 32 -18.02 -4.11 -1.44
C ASP A 32 -18.85 -4.94 -0.46
N LEU A 33 -18.30 -5.29 0.72
CA LEU A 33 -19.00 -6.06 1.75
C LEU A 33 -20.25 -5.36 2.32
N VAL A 34 -20.23 -4.03 2.39
CA VAL A 34 -21.35 -3.22 2.90
C VAL A 34 -22.33 -2.86 1.77
N ASP A 35 -22.10 -3.36 0.56
CA ASP A 35 -22.92 -3.12 -0.64
C ASP A 35 -23.14 -1.62 -0.90
N ALA A 36 -22.11 -0.82 -0.56
CA ALA A 36 -22.14 0.64 -0.72
C ALA A 36 -21.99 1.06 -2.20
N GLY A 37 -21.88 0.10 -3.12
CA GLY A 37 -21.76 0.30 -4.57
C GLY A 37 -23.10 0.15 -5.31
N ARG A 38 -23.32 0.98 -6.34
CA ARG A 38 -24.52 0.95 -7.20
C ARG A 38 -24.56 -0.24 -8.17
N GLU A 39 -23.42 -0.88 -8.39
CA GLU A 39 -23.20 -2.05 -9.23
C GLU A 39 -22.64 -3.11 -8.29
N GLY A 40 -23.36 -4.20 -8.05
CA GLY A 40 -22.91 -5.22 -7.10
C GLY A 40 -21.57 -5.83 -7.53
N GLY A 41 -20.60 -5.85 -6.62
CA GLY A 41 -19.30 -6.48 -6.80
C GLY A 41 -18.14 -5.54 -7.18
N ILE A 42 -16.95 -6.14 -7.29
CA ILE A 42 -15.70 -5.41 -7.52
C ILE A 42 -15.57 -4.92 -8.98
N GLY A 43 -15.84 -3.63 -9.18
CA GLY A 43 -15.72 -2.95 -10.47
C GLY A 43 -14.28 -2.85 -11.01
N PRO A 44 -14.08 -2.57 -12.31
CA PRO A 44 -12.75 -2.56 -12.95
C PRO A 44 -11.73 -1.66 -12.25
N VAL A 45 -12.14 -0.46 -11.83
CA VAL A 45 -11.27 0.49 -11.11
C VAL A 45 -10.89 -0.05 -9.73
N GLN A 46 -11.82 -0.70 -9.02
CA GLN A 46 -11.52 -1.31 -7.73
C GLN A 46 -10.52 -2.46 -7.88
N ARG A 47 -10.58 -3.26 -8.95
CA ARG A 47 -9.60 -4.32 -9.21
C ARG A 47 -8.19 -3.76 -9.38
N VAL A 48 -8.05 -2.67 -10.13
CA VAL A 48 -6.76 -1.98 -10.28
C VAL A 48 -6.29 -1.41 -8.95
N ALA A 49 -7.19 -0.80 -8.17
CA ALA A 49 -6.88 -0.29 -6.84
C ALA A 49 -6.38 -1.41 -5.91
N LEU A 50 -7.10 -2.53 -5.83
CA LEU A 50 -6.73 -3.70 -5.04
C LEU A 50 -5.36 -4.26 -5.45
N GLY A 51 -5.12 -4.42 -6.75
CA GLY A 51 -3.82 -4.87 -7.25
C GLY A 51 -2.69 -3.89 -6.89
N THR A 52 -2.93 -2.59 -7.03
CA THR A 52 -1.94 -1.54 -6.70
C THR A 52 -1.64 -1.53 -5.20
N LEU A 53 -2.66 -1.64 -4.35
CA LEU A 53 -2.53 -1.66 -2.89
C LEU A 53 -1.84 -2.94 -2.41
N ALA A 54 -2.12 -4.08 -3.04
CA ALA A 54 -1.41 -5.33 -2.77
C ALA A 54 0.08 -5.23 -3.14
N LEU A 55 0.40 -4.68 -4.33
CA LEU A 55 1.79 -4.44 -4.74
C LEU A 55 2.50 -3.46 -3.78
N MET A 56 1.82 -2.39 -3.36
CA MET A 56 2.35 -1.44 -2.38
C MET A 56 2.69 -2.12 -1.05
N ALA A 57 1.82 -3.02 -0.57
CA ALA A 57 2.08 -3.79 0.64
C ALA A 57 3.28 -4.75 0.48
N VAL A 58 3.38 -5.44 -0.66
CA VAL A 58 4.53 -6.32 -0.97
C VAL A 58 5.83 -5.54 -1.06
N LEU A 59 5.82 -4.37 -1.71
CA LEU A 59 6.98 -3.47 -1.74
C LEU A 59 7.34 -3.02 -0.32
N GLY A 60 6.35 -2.64 0.49
CA GLY A 60 6.55 -2.30 1.90
C GLY A 60 7.24 -3.43 2.68
N LEU A 61 6.76 -4.66 2.55
CA LEU A 61 7.36 -5.85 3.17
C LEU A 61 8.80 -6.08 2.71
N SER A 62 9.10 -5.86 1.42
CA SER A 62 10.45 -6.02 0.88
C SER A 62 11.45 -4.99 1.42
N LEU A 63 10.96 -3.82 1.86
CA LEU A 63 11.80 -2.74 2.40
C LEU A 63 12.10 -2.89 3.91
N ILE A 64 11.24 -3.58 4.66
CA ILE A 64 11.44 -3.81 6.11
C ILE A 64 12.79 -4.51 6.42
N PRO A 65 13.18 -5.62 5.75
CA PRO A 65 14.45 -6.29 6.03
C PRO A 65 15.68 -5.49 5.58
N LEU A 66 15.54 -4.52 4.67
CA LEU A 66 16.63 -3.63 4.26
C LEU A 66 17.05 -2.64 5.37
N GLY A 67 16.28 -2.56 6.46
CA GLY A 67 16.76 -1.98 7.71
C GLY A 67 16.91 -0.47 7.71
N ASN A 68 17.98 0.00 8.35
CA ASN A 68 18.18 1.42 8.68
C ASN A 68 18.93 2.21 7.61
N ASP A 69 19.18 1.61 6.45
CA ASP A 69 19.68 2.37 5.31
C ASP A 69 18.68 3.49 5.00
N LEU A 70 19.19 4.68 4.75
CA LEU A 70 18.37 5.83 4.40
C LEU A 70 17.62 5.53 3.10
N ALA A 71 16.30 5.80 3.09
CA ALA A 71 15.38 5.38 2.05
C ALA A 71 15.61 6.11 0.73
#